data_AF-A0A4R8GFZ4-F1
#
_entry.id   AF-A0A4R8GFZ4-F1
#
_cell.length_a   1.000
_cell.length_b   1.000
_cell.length_c   1.000
_cell.angle_alpha   90.00
_cell.angle_beta   90.00
_cell.angle_gamma   90.00
#
_symmetry.space_group_name_H-M   'P 1'
#
loop_
_entity.id
_entity.type
_entity.pdbx_description
1 polymer ?
#
loop_
_entity_poly.entity_id
_entity_poly.type
_entity_poly.pdbx_seq_one_letter_code
_entity_poly.pdbx_strand_id
1 'polypeptide(L)'
;MNNVNNPFFIDYSFINSKNNDYLSGTSNKDKYEIINFFKEERCEYFSNIISICKNNLSPNDTVNFGGEVYLVLEQNGADGNIDFIGIKKPEKDTINIATLTYLYGQSLKKAFEKIIIKMKDNSKLNLFIIGRGPLKEYIEMFARINNVEERVLIIESLINPFKLIGLCDFYIPVPNSRLNTIDWNIKSAYISGYIYIPGFSQESPDACEKKLLFKDTDGNVVREVLVDNKYIDWLTRHPNHGNDFVNYDFAWFGKWIDFKELMLPMGNFFISVKIIQGELELEAPLINSISREIPENHRIDDCLYSFIENKELNKHISINVSSGNIVGRSNAVKWKDKKVYLSGYSYIKNIEENSPNEHKELLIKDKNDQIITKISLTSKKVEWLLSHSNHGNGKLDYRFAWFGNWLDVTQLPSKNGIYKLFVLVNNSNIDKEIQYRNTIDHAIDDSIIEFERHSYQFFEGENKEILLKVFSL
;
A
#
# COMPACT_ATOMS: atom_id res chain seq x y z
N MET A 1 -48.23 1.36 6.89
CA MET A 1 -47.56 0.08 6.59
C MET A 1 -47.25 0.09 5.11
N ASN A 2 -46.08 0.64 4.75
CA ASN A 2 -45.66 0.73 3.36
C ASN A 2 -44.68 -0.42 3.11
N ASN A 3 -45.09 -1.33 2.23
CA ASN A 3 -44.18 -2.27 1.58
C ASN A 3 -43.15 -1.44 0.80
N VAL A 4 -41.99 -1.23 1.41
CA VAL A 4 -40.78 -0.85 0.68
C VAL A 4 -40.38 -2.11 -0.07
N ASN A 5 -40.77 -2.18 -1.35
CA ASN A 5 -40.32 -3.20 -2.27
C ASN A 5 -38.79 -3.26 -2.19
N ASN A 6 -38.27 -4.43 -1.80
CA ASN A 6 -36.85 -4.77 -1.79
C ASN A 6 -36.18 -4.21 -3.06
N PRO A 7 -35.13 -3.39 -2.94
CA PRO A 7 -34.54 -2.76 -4.09
C PRO A 7 -33.71 -3.78 -4.86
N PHE A 8 -34.13 -4.01 -6.10
CA PHE A 8 -33.36 -4.56 -7.23
C PHE A 8 -31.89 -4.87 -6.94
N PHE A 9 -31.60 -6.15 -6.70
CA PHE A 9 -30.27 -6.71 -6.90
C PHE A 9 -29.98 -6.69 -8.41
N ILE A 10 -28.80 -6.22 -8.82
CA ILE A 10 -28.31 -6.55 -10.16
C ILE A 10 -28.12 -8.07 -10.15
N ASP A 11 -28.78 -8.79 -11.05
CA ASP A 11 -28.59 -10.23 -11.19
C ASP A 11 -27.18 -10.48 -11.77
N TYR A 12 -26.25 -10.79 -10.89
CA TYR A 12 -24.83 -10.98 -11.19
C TYR A 12 -24.49 -12.38 -11.71
N SER A 13 -25.49 -13.26 -11.87
CA SER A 13 -25.29 -14.64 -12.38
C SER A 13 -24.71 -14.69 -13.79
N PHE A 14 -24.59 -13.54 -14.47
CA PHE A 14 -24.00 -13.39 -15.79
C PHE A 14 -22.70 -12.58 -15.83
N ILE A 15 -22.14 -12.16 -14.67
CA ILE A 15 -20.77 -11.62 -14.61
C ILE A 15 -19.77 -12.79 -14.66
N ASN A 16 -19.80 -13.53 -15.77
CA ASN A 16 -18.66 -14.29 -16.20
C ASN A 16 -18.32 -13.78 -17.60
N SER A 17 -17.16 -13.16 -17.72
CA SER A 17 -16.10 -13.94 -18.35
C SER A 17 -14.75 -13.23 -18.31
N LYS A 18 -13.77 -13.90 -17.70
CA LYS A 18 -12.40 -13.85 -18.21
C LYS A 18 -12.27 -14.50 -19.63
N ASN A 19 -13.38 -15.00 -20.18
CA ASN A 19 -13.55 -15.69 -21.47
C ASN A 19 -14.59 -15.02 -22.38
N ASN A 20 -14.10 -14.15 -23.25
CA ASN A 20 -14.67 -13.50 -24.44
C ASN A 20 -15.77 -14.15 -25.32
N ASP A 21 -16.51 -15.17 -24.88
CA ASP A 21 -17.23 -16.10 -25.77
C ASP A 21 -18.73 -15.83 -25.96
N TYR A 22 -19.29 -14.72 -25.46
CA TYR A 22 -20.68 -14.34 -25.76
C TYR A 22 -20.83 -12.96 -26.38
N LEU A 23 -20.05 -12.71 -27.44
CA LEU A 23 -20.07 -11.41 -28.12
C LEU A 23 -20.04 -11.57 -29.65
N SER A 24 -21.19 -11.91 -30.26
CA SER A 24 -21.41 -11.77 -31.72
C SER A 24 -22.03 -10.41 -32.10
N GLY A 25 -21.33 -9.59 -32.89
CA GLY A 25 -21.81 -8.30 -33.40
C GLY A 25 -20.73 -7.20 -33.49
N THR A 26 -20.86 -6.26 -34.42
CA THR A 26 -19.91 -5.13 -34.66
C THR A 26 -19.74 -4.19 -33.46
N SER A 27 -20.70 -4.16 -32.52
CA SER A 27 -20.60 -3.42 -31.25
C SER A 27 -19.58 -4.02 -30.27
N ASN A 28 -19.12 -5.25 -30.50
CA ASN A 28 -18.27 -5.97 -29.55
C ASN A 28 -16.80 -5.63 -29.69
N LYS A 29 -16.32 -5.32 -30.90
CA LYS A 29 -14.94 -4.89 -31.13
C LYS A 29 -14.65 -3.59 -30.37
N ASP A 30 -15.56 -2.62 -30.46
CA ASP A 30 -15.42 -1.35 -29.77
C ASP A 30 -15.50 -1.53 -28.25
N LYS A 31 -16.36 -2.42 -27.74
CA LYS A 31 -16.41 -2.79 -26.32
C LYS A 31 -15.12 -3.46 -25.83
N TYR A 32 -14.53 -4.36 -26.62
CA TYR A 32 -13.25 -4.98 -26.31
C TYR A 32 -12.11 -3.97 -26.26
N GLU A 33 -12.08 -3.03 -27.20
CA GLU A 33 -11.08 -1.96 -27.21
C GLU A 33 -11.17 -1.10 -25.94
N ILE A 34 -12.38 -0.78 -25.52
CA ILE A 34 -12.62 -0.01 -24.29
C ILE A 34 -12.17 -0.79 -23.04
N ILE A 35 -12.48 -2.09 -22.95
CA ILE A 35 -11.99 -2.94 -21.84
C ILE A 35 -10.45 -2.99 -21.83
N ASN A 36 -9.81 -3.14 -22.99
CA ASN A 36 -8.35 -3.18 -23.08
C ASN A 36 -7.73 -1.84 -22.67
N PHE A 37 -8.30 -0.72 -23.11
CA PHE A 37 -7.92 0.61 -22.66
C PHE A 37 -7.94 0.71 -21.13
N PHE A 38 -9.01 0.25 -20.47
CA PHE A 38 -9.09 0.28 -19.01
C PHE A 38 -8.04 -0.59 -18.32
N LYS A 39 -7.69 -1.74 -18.89
CA LYS A 39 -6.63 -2.63 -18.37
C LYS A 39 -5.24 -2.03 -18.55
N GLU A 40 -4.96 -1.38 -19.68
CA GLU A 40 -3.65 -0.80 -20.00
C GLU A 40 -3.34 0.45 -19.17
N GLU A 41 -4.35 1.28 -18.88
CA GLU A 41 -4.18 2.55 -18.17
C GLU A 41 -3.73 2.43 -16.71
N ARG A 42 -3.71 1.22 -16.13
CA ARG A 42 -3.30 0.90 -14.75
C ARG A 42 -3.82 1.91 -13.71
N CYS A 43 -5.07 2.36 -13.86
CA CYS A 43 -5.72 3.27 -12.93
C CYS A 43 -6.48 2.47 -11.86
N GLU A 44 -6.33 2.84 -10.59
CA GLU A 44 -6.94 2.12 -9.45
C GLU A 44 -8.47 1.99 -9.53
N TYR A 45 -9.16 2.89 -10.25
CA TYR A 45 -10.61 2.81 -10.43
C TYR A 45 -11.01 1.94 -11.63
N PHE A 46 -10.15 1.85 -12.64
CA PHE A 46 -10.45 1.11 -13.87
C PHE A 46 -10.27 -0.40 -13.72
N SER A 47 -9.46 -0.83 -12.74
CA SER A 47 -9.34 -2.25 -12.38
C SER A 47 -10.66 -2.87 -11.94
N ASN A 48 -11.60 -2.03 -11.51
CA ASN A 48 -12.89 -2.44 -10.98
C ASN A 48 -14.01 -2.46 -12.04
N ILE A 49 -13.73 -2.19 -13.32
CA ILE A 49 -14.78 -2.08 -14.33
C ILE A 49 -15.56 -3.39 -14.53
N ILE A 50 -16.88 -3.25 -14.64
CA ILE A 50 -17.83 -4.35 -14.82
C ILE A 50 -18.59 -4.14 -16.13
N SER A 51 -18.75 -5.19 -16.93
CA SER A 51 -19.67 -5.18 -18.07
C SER A 51 -21.08 -5.51 -17.60
N ILE A 52 -22.07 -4.76 -18.10
CA ILE A 52 -23.47 -4.89 -17.70
C ILE A 52 -24.31 -5.46 -18.84
N CYS A 53 -25.16 -6.43 -18.52
CA CYS A 53 -26.28 -6.82 -19.36
C CYS A 53 -27.41 -5.80 -19.21
N LYS A 54 -27.74 -5.07 -20.28
CA LYS A 54 -28.75 -4.00 -20.23
C LYS A 54 -30.13 -4.55 -19.83
N ASN A 55 -30.72 -3.96 -18.81
CA ASN A 55 -32.05 -4.31 -18.32
C ASN A 55 -33.14 -3.93 -19.33
N ASN A 56 -34.23 -4.71 -19.34
CA ASN A 56 -35.46 -4.30 -20.01
C ASN A 56 -36.18 -3.23 -19.18
N LEU A 57 -36.52 -2.11 -19.81
CA LEU A 57 -37.29 -1.04 -19.17
C LEU A 57 -38.76 -1.39 -19.13
N SER A 58 -39.43 -1.06 -18.03
CA SER A 58 -40.89 -1.05 -17.99
C SER A 58 -41.42 0.17 -18.75
N PRO A 59 -42.67 0.13 -19.26
CA PRO A 59 -43.27 1.29 -19.94
C PRO A 59 -43.31 2.56 -19.08
N ASN A 60 -43.35 2.42 -17.76
CA ASN A 60 -43.40 3.54 -16.82
C ASN A 60 -42.01 4.13 -16.51
N ASP A 61 -40.92 3.50 -16.95
CA ASP A 61 -39.57 4.00 -16.74
C ASP A 61 -39.15 5.03 -17.81
N THR A 62 -39.97 5.25 -18.84
CA THR A 62 -39.63 6.18 -19.92
C THR A 62 -40.78 7.11 -20.28
N VAL A 63 -40.44 8.32 -20.71
CA VAL A 63 -41.39 9.28 -21.28
C VAL A 63 -40.93 9.70 -22.67
N ASN A 64 -41.86 9.77 -23.62
CA ASN A 64 -41.60 10.34 -24.94
C ASN A 64 -41.92 11.82 -24.91
N PHE A 65 -40.93 12.65 -25.22
CA PHE A 65 -41.09 14.10 -25.29
C PHE A 65 -40.33 14.64 -26.50
N GLY A 66 -41.03 15.37 -27.38
CA GLY A 66 -40.40 15.94 -28.57
C GLY A 66 -39.83 14.91 -29.58
N GLY A 67 -40.32 13.67 -29.57
CA GLY A 67 -39.81 12.59 -30.43
C GLY A 67 -38.62 11.80 -29.84
N GLU A 68 -38.10 12.23 -28.70
CA GLU A 68 -37.01 11.58 -27.99
C GLU A 68 -37.51 10.78 -26.78
N VAL A 69 -36.80 9.70 -26.44
CA VAL A 69 -37.11 8.85 -25.28
C VAL A 69 -36.24 9.27 -24.10
N TYR A 70 -36.87 9.66 -23.01
CA TYR A 70 -36.20 10.00 -21.76
C TYR A 70 -36.39 8.89 -20.73
N LEU A 71 -35.33 8.57 -19.99
CA LEU A 71 -35.41 7.76 -18.77
C LEU A 71 -35.98 8.63 -17.66
N VAL A 72 -37.09 8.22 -17.06
CA VAL A 72 -37.68 8.89 -15.90
C VAL A 72 -36.84 8.57 -14.67
N LEU A 73 -36.28 9.62 -14.07
CA LEU A 73 -35.42 9.53 -12.89
C LEU A 73 -36.19 9.90 -11.62
N GLU A 74 -37.03 10.93 -11.71
CA GLU A 74 -37.93 11.36 -10.63
C GLU A 74 -39.27 11.80 -11.22
N GLN A 75 -40.34 11.58 -10.47
CA GLN A 75 -41.69 12.00 -10.81
C GLN A 75 -42.25 12.79 -9.64
N ASN A 76 -42.51 14.07 -9.87
CA ASN A 76 -43.13 14.96 -8.90
C ASN A 76 -44.53 15.32 -9.38
N GLY A 77 -45.48 15.40 -8.46
CA GLY A 77 -46.84 15.80 -8.78
C GLY A 77 -47.50 16.54 -7.63
N ALA A 78 -48.03 17.72 -7.93
CA ALA A 78 -49.03 18.42 -7.14
C ALA A 78 -50.11 18.94 -8.10
N ASP A 79 -51.38 18.81 -7.70
CA ASP A 79 -52.53 19.41 -8.39
C ASP A 79 -52.62 19.15 -9.91
N GLY A 80 -52.67 17.88 -10.31
CA GLY A 80 -53.01 17.48 -11.69
C GLY A 80 -51.91 17.66 -12.74
N ASN A 81 -50.78 18.28 -12.39
CA ASN A 81 -49.57 18.34 -13.22
C ASN A 81 -48.55 17.31 -12.73
N ILE A 82 -47.96 16.58 -13.68
CA ILE A 82 -46.86 15.64 -13.42
C ILE A 82 -45.60 16.19 -14.07
N ASP A 83 -44.64 16.56 -13.23
CA ASP A 83 -43.32 16.97 -13.66
C ASP A 83 -42.38 15.77 -13.58
N PHE A 84 -41.63 15.53 -14.65
CA PHE A 84 -40.63 14.48 -14.71
C PHE A 84 -39.23 15.10 -14.77
N ILE A 85 -38.33 14.60 -13.93
CA ILE A 85 -36.89 14.79 -14.12
C ILE A 85 -36.40 13.54 -14.83
N GLY A 86 -35.76 13.72 -15.99
CA GLY A 86 -35.26 12.63 -16.79
C GLY A 86 -34.02 13.01 -17.57
N ILE A 87 -33.27 12.00 -17.99
CA ILE A 87 -32.16 12.15 -18.93
C ILE A 87 -32.51 11.46 -20.24
N LYS A 88 -31.87 11.89 -21.33
CA LYS A 88 -31.99 11.16 -22.59
C LYS A 88 -31.61 9.71 -22.35
N LYS A 89 -32.48 8.79 -22.78
CA LYS A 89 -32.23 7.36 -22.63
C LYS A 89 -30.89 7.01 -23.29
N PRO A 90 -30.00 6.25 -22.62
CA PRO A 90 -28.76 5.78 -23.23
C PRO A 90 -29.03 5.12 -24.59
N GLU A 91 -28.37 5.63 -25.63
CA GLU A 91 -28.59 5.16 -27.00
C GLU A 91 -28.08 3.72 -27.17
N LYS A 92 -28.75 2.95 -28.03
CA LYS A 92 -28.39 1.54 -28.25
C LYS A 92 -27.07 1.39 -29.01
N ASP A 93 -26.74 2.37 -29.86
CA ASP A 93 -25.58 2.33 -30.75
C ASP A 93 -24.32 3.01 -30.16
N THR A 94 -24.41 3.49 -28.92
CA THR A 94 -23.30 4.06 -28.15
C THR A 94 -22.79 3.10 -27.09
N ILE A 95 -21.56 3.35 -26.61
CA ILE A 95 -20.95 2.68 -25.48
C ILE A 95 -21.13 3.57 -24.26
N ASN A 96 -21.99 3.16 -23.34
CA ASN A 96 -22.37 3.96 -22.19
C ASN A 96 -21.65 3.44 -20.95
N ILE A 97 -20.87 4.29 -20.30
CA ILE A 97 -20.18 3.98 -19.04
C ILE A 97 -20.88 4.75 -17.92
N ALA A 98 -21.26 4.07 -16.84
CA ALA A 98 -21.73 4.71 -15.62
C ALA A 98 -20.71 4.59 -14.49
N THR A 99 -20.70 5.58 -13.59
CA THR A 99 -20.05 5.47 -12.29
C THR A 99 -20.88 6.17 -11.23
N LEU A 100 -20.80 5.69 -9.98
CA LEU A 100 -21.49 6.26 -8.82
C LEU A 100 -20.44 6.53 -7.75
N THR A 101 -20.13 7.80 -7.49
CA THR A 101 -19.06 8.18 -6.55
C THR A 101 -19.17 9.62 -6.07
N TYR A 102 -18.56 9.91 -4.92
CA TYR A 102 -18.29 11.28 -4.49
C TYR A 102 -17.10 11.85 -5.27
N LEU A 103 -17.28 13.00 -5.92
CA LEU A 103 -16.35 13.59 -6.88
C LEU A 103 -15.21 14.35 -6.17
N TYR A 104 -14.28 13.61 -5.57
CA TYR A 104 -13.14 14.13 -4.82
C TYR A 104 -11.87 13.28 -5.01
N GLY A 105 -10.70 13.94 -4.97
CA GLY A 105 -9.39 13.29 -4.94
C GLY A 105 -8.63 13.30 -6.27
N GLN A 106 -7.30 13.36 -6.21
CA GLN A 106 -6.43 13.46 -7.40
C GLN A 106 -6.47 12.21 -8.28
N SER A 107 -6.56 11.02 -7.69
CA SER A 107 -6.64 9.78 -8.46
C SER A 107 -7.92 9.73 -9.31
N LEU A 108 -9.07 10.09 -8.72
CA LEU A 108 -10.36 10.10 -9.41
C LEU A 108 -10.38 11.16 -10.51
N LYS A 109 -9.80 12.34 -10.25
CA LYS A 109 -9.57 13.40 -11.25
C LYS A 109 -8.82 12.85 -12.47
N LYS A 110 -7.67 12.20 -12.25
CA LYS A 110 -6.86 11.58 -13.32
C LYS A 110 -7.63 10.49 -14.08
N ALA A 111 -8.46 9.70 -13.39
CA ALA A 111 -9.30 8.70 -14.04
C ALA A 111 -10.28 9.35 -15.03
N PHE A 112 -11.00 10.39 -14.61
CA PHE A 112 -11.92 11.09 -15.51
C PHE A 112 -11.22 11.80 -16.67
N GLU A 113 -10.04 12.40 -16.42
CA GLU A 113 -9.21 13.00 -17.49
C GLU A 113 -8.91 11.95 -18.58
N LYS A 114 -8.48 10.74 -18.20
CA LYS A 114 -8.18 9.65 -19.14
C LYS A 114 -9.41 9.23 -19.96
N ILE A 115 -10.57 9.05 -19.32
CA ILE A 115 -11.80 8.71 -20.05
C ILE A 115 -12.16 9.81 -21.04
N ILE A 116 -12.14 11.07 -20.61
CA ILE A 116 -12.50 12.23 -21.45
C ILE A 116 -11.56 12.36 -22.64
N ILE A 117 -10.26 12.13 -22.46
CA ILE A 117 -9.29 12.09 -23.57
C ILE A 117 -9.66 10.96 -24.54
N LYS A 118 -9.95 9.76 -24.06
CA LYS A 118 -10.38 8.64 -24.93
C LYS A 118 -11.70 8.92 -25.66
N MET A 119 -12.63 9.65 -25.02
CA MET A 119 -13.89 10.07 -25.66
C MET A 119 -13.66 11.01 -26.83
N LYS A 120 -12.59 11.81 -26.83
CA LYS A 120 -12.23 12.68 -27.97
C LYS A 120 -11.97 11.86 -29.23
N ASP A 121 -11.32 10.70 -29.08
CA ASP A 121 -10.95 9.82 -30.18
C ASP A 121 -12.03 8.77 -30.50
N ASN A 122 -13.04 8.62 -29.63
CA ASN A 122 -14.14 7.68 -29.80
C ASN A 122 -15.50 8.38 -29.61
N SER A 123 -16.15 8.70 -30.72
CA SER A 123 -17.44 9.40 -30.75
C SER A 123 -18.61 8.58 -30.19
N LYS A 124 -18.47 7.26 -30.07
CA LYS A 124 -19.52 6.39 -29.52
C LYS A 124 -19.52 6.34 -28.00
N LEU A 125 -18.48 6.84 -27.33
CA LEU A 125 -18.33 6.72 -25.90
C LEU A 125 -19.11 7.81 -25.16
N ASN A 126 -19.94 7.42 -24.21
CA ASN A 126 -20.71 8.29 -23.32
C ASN A 126 -20.36 7.98 -21.87
N LEU A 127 -20.29 9.03 -21.03
CA LEU A 127 -19.95 8.91 -19.61
C LEU A 127 -21.07 9.51 -18.75
N PHE A 128 -21.66 8.68 -17.90
CA PHE A 128 -22.65 9.06 -16.89
C PHE A 128 -21.99 9.03 -15.51
N ILE A 129 -21.86 10.19 -14.88
CA ILE A 129 -21.26 10.36 -13.56
C ILE A 129 -22.38 10.66 -12.57
N ILE A 130 -22.66 9.74 -11.65
CA ILE A 130 -23.68 9.93 -10.63
C ILE A 130 -23.00 10.31 -9.32
N GLY A 131 -23.25 11.51 -8.83
CA GLY A 131 -22.74 11.99 -7.55
C GLY A 131 -22.35 13.46 -7.53
N ARG A 132 -22.00 13.94 -6.34
CA ARG A 132 -21.62 15.34 -6.06
C ARG A 132 -20.17 15.42 -5.61
N GLY A 133 -19.58 16.60 -5.69
CA GLY A 133 -18.27 16.88 -5.11
C GLY A 133 -17.52 18.01 -5.83
N PRO A 134 -16.40 18.48 -5.25
CA PRO A 134 -15.67 19.64 -5.75
C PRO A 134 -15.01 19.43 -7.13
N LEU A 135 -14.88 18.18 -7.61
CA LEU A 135 -14.36 17.93 -8.96
C LEU A 135 -15.38 18.18 -10.08
N LYS A 136 -16.67 18.41 -9.76
CA LYS A 136 -17.72 18.61 -10.78
C LYS A 136 -17.34 19.68 -11.82
N GLU A 137 -17.06 20.89 -11.35
CA GLU A 137 -16.73 22.04 -12.22
C GLU A 137 -15.47 21.76 -13.06
N TYR A 138 -14.49 21.08 -12.47
CA TYR A 138 -13.28 20.68 -13.18
C TYR A 138 -13.59 19.70 -14.31
N ILE A 139 -14.40 18.67 -14.05
CA ILE A 139 -14.77 17.66 -15.05
C ILE A 139 -15.55 18.30 -16.20
N GLU A 140 -16.51 19.18 -15.90
CA GLU A 140 -17.28 19.93 -16.91
C GLU A 140 -16.39 20.86 -17.75
N MET A 141 -15.46 21.58 -17.11
CA MET A 141 -14.47 22.38 -17.82
C MET A 141 -13.58 21.51 -18.72
N PHE A 142 -13.07 20.39 -18.21
CA PHE A 142 -12.18 19.51 -18.96
C PHE A 142 -12.91 18.83 -20.14
N ALA A 143 -14.18 18.45 -19.97
CA ALA A 143 -15.02 17.94 -21.06
C ALA A 143 -15.21 18.97 -22.18
N ARG A 144 -15.48 20.24 -21.83
CA ARG A 144 -15.60 21.35 -22.79
C ARG A 144 -14.31 21.61 -23.56
N ILE A 145 -13.16 21.64 -22.88
CA ILE A 145 -11.85 21.82 -23.54
C ILE A 145 -11.58 20.70 -24.56
N ASN A 146 -12.12 19.51 -24.33
CA ASN A 146 -11.98 18.37 -25.23
C ASN A 146 -13.14 18.21 -26.22
N ASN A 147 -14.12 19.11 -26.24
CA ASN A 147 -15.33 19.07 -27.08
C ASN A 147 -16.13 17.76 -26.93
N VAL A 148 -16.30 17.27 -25.70
CA VAL A 148 -17.08 16.07 -25.39
C VAL A 148 -18.17 16.30 -24.34
N GLU A 149 -18.45 17.55 -24.00
CA GLU A 149 -19.39 17.97 -22.95
C GLU A 149 -20.80 17.41 -23.13
N GLU A 150 -21.29 17.29 -24.37
CA GLU A 150 -22.62 16.73 -24.64
C GLU A 150 -22.71 15.22 -24.34
N ARG A 151 -21.57 14.55 -24.21
CA ARG A 151 -21.46 13.11 -23.92
C ARG A 151 -20.99 12.81 -22.50
N VAL A 152 -20.70 13.83 -21.70
CA VAL A 152 -20.35 13.73 -20.27
C VAL A 152 -21.51 14.28 -19.44
N LEU A 153 -22.31 13.38 -18.87
CA LEU A 153 -23.50 13.71 -18.10
C LEU A 153 -23.22 13.53 -16.61
N ILE A 154 -23.14 14.64 -15.88
CA ILE A 154 -23.02 14.63 -14.41
C ILE A 154 -24.39 14.79 -13.78
N ILE A 155 -24.80 13.81 -12.99
CA ILE A 155 -26.09 13.73 -12.32
C ILE A 155 -25.84 13.73 -10.82
N GLU A 156 -26.18 14.83 -10.15
CA GLU A 156 -25.81 15.03 -8.75
C GLU A 156 -26.42 14.02 -7.78
N SER A 157 -27.66 13.60 -8.03
CA SER A 157 -28.37 12.63 -7.22
C SER A 157 -29.47 11.97 -8.02
N LEU A 158 -29.74 10.71 -7.71
CA LEU A 158 -30.84 9.93 -8.24
C LEU A 158 -31.49 9.16 -7.10
N ILE A 159 -32.82 9.13 -7.06
CA ILE A 159 -33.57 8.27 -6.13
C ILE A 159 -33.21 6.79 -6.36
N ASN A 160 -33.03 6.40 -7.63
CA ASN A 160 -32.58 5.06 -7.98
C ASN A 160 -31.51 5.13 -9.09
N PRO A 161 -30.21 5.22 -8.72
CA PRO A 161 -29.13 5.28 -9.70
C PRO A 161 -28.98 3.99 -10.52
N PHE A 162 -29.44 2.86 -10.00
CA PHE A 162 -29.31 1.55 -10.64
C PHE A 162 -30.20 1.38 -11.86
N LYS A 163 -31.29 2.16 -11.99
CA LYS A 163 -32.07 2.22 -13.23
C LYS A 163 -31.23 2.72 -14.40
N LEU A 164 -30.43 3.77 -14.19
CA LEU A 164 -29.54 4.30 -15.21
C LEU A 164 -28.36 3.34 -15.46
N ILE A 165 -27.70 2.90 -14.38
CA ILE A 165 -26.56 1.98 -14.46
C ILE A 165 -26.97 0.72 -15.25
N GLY A 166 -28.14 0.14 -14.99
CA GLY A 166 -28.66 -1.02 -15.69
C GLY A 166 -28.93 -0.81 -17.19
N LEU A 167 -28.83 0.40 -17.73
CA LEU A 167 -28.92 0.68 -19.17
C LEU A 167 -27.57 0.93 -19.83
N CYS A 168 -26.50 1.00 -19.03
CA CYS A 168 -25.15 1.20 -19.51
C CYS A 168 -24.51 -0.12 -19.97
N ASP A 169 -23.42 0.00 -20.73
CA ASP A 169 -22.61 -1.13 -21.18
C ASP A 169 -21.55 -1.50 -20.12
N PHE A 170 -21.10 -0.49 -19.38
CA PHE A 170 -20.10 -0.63 -18.34
C PHE A 170 -20.47 0.14 -17.08
N TYR A 171 -20.07 -0.40 -15.93
CA TYR A 171 -20.11 0.28 -14.65
C TYR A 171 -18.74 0.26 -13.99
N ILE A 172 -18.31 1.42 -13.52
CA ILE A 172 -17.09 1.57 -12.73
C ILE A 172 -17.51 1.80 -11.28
N PRO A 173 -17.62 0.73 -10.47
CA PRO A 173 -17.81 0.88 -9.04
C PRO A 173 -16.59 1.53 -8.41
N VAL A 174 -16.84 2.46 -7.50
CA VAL A 174 -15.80 3.12 -6.70
C VAL A 174 -15.94 2.65 -5.26
N PRO A 175 -15.38 1.47 -4.91
CA PRO A 175 -15.40 0.99 -3.54
C PRO A 175 -14.64 1.97 -2.65
N ASN A 176 -15.14 2.18 -1.44
CA ASN A 176 -14.61 3.20 -0.56
C ASN A 176 -14.32 2.61 0.82
N SER A 177 -13.04 2.38 1.08
CA SER A 177 -12.54 1.82 2.33
C SER A 177 -12.02 2.93 3.25
N ARG A 178 -12.53 2.97 4.48
CA ARG A 178 -12.18 3.94 5.50
C ARG A 178 -11.59 3.25 6.72
N LEU A 179 -10.46 3.77 7.19
CA LEU A 179 -9.83 3.31 8.42
C LEU A 179 -10.76 3.57 9.61
N ASN A 180 -10.95 2.53 10.43
CA ASN A 180 -11.58 2.66 11.73
C ASN A 180 -10.52 2.69 12.84
N THR A 181 -9.66 1.68 12.88
CA THR A 181 -8.62 1.54 13.92
C THR A 181 -7.43 0.78 13.36
N ILE A 182 -6.24 1.27 13.69
CA ILE A 182 -4.98 0.54 13.59
C ILE A 182 -4.32 0.55 14.97
N ASP A 183 -3.71 -0.56 15.36
CA ASP A 183 -3.04 -0.68 16.65
C ASP A 183 -1.99 -1.80 16.61
N TRP A 184 -1.17 -1.86 17.65
CA TRP A 184 -0.16 -2.90 17.84
C TRP A 184 -0.38 -3.61 19.17
N ASN A 185 -0.04 -4.89 19.20
CA ASN A 185 0.28 -5.60 20.43
C ASN A 185 1.59 -6.36 20.22
N ILE A 186 2.09 -7.00 21.29
CA ILE A 186 3.38 -7.69 21.33
C ILE A 186 3.61 -8.68 20.17
N LYS A 187 2.54 -9.25 19.58
CA LYS A 187 2.63 -10.29 18.55
C LYS A 187 1.85 -10.00 17.28
N SER A 188 1.11 -8.90 17.21
CA SER A 188 0.16 -8.69 16.13
C SER A 188 -0.09 -7.21 15.83
N ALA A 189 -0.47 -6.95 14.59
CA ALA A 189 -1.02 -5.68 14.14
C ALA A 189 -2.53 -5.78 14.05
N TYR A 190 -3.27 -4.85 14.65
CA TYR A 190 -4.70 -4.72 14.40
C TYR A 190 -4.94 -3.75 13.26
N ILE A 191 -5.74 -4.16 12.28
CA ILE A 191 -6.18 -3.28 11.19
C ILE A 191 -7.66 -3.50 11.00
N SER A 192 -8.44 -2.42 11.03
CA SER A 192 -9.88 -2.45 10.82
C SER A 192 -10.41 -1.20 10.14
N GLY A 193 -11.57 -1.34 9.50
CA GLY A 193 -12.21 -0.26 8.78
C GLY A 193 -13.66 -0.52 8.44
N TYR A 194 -14.24 0.41 7.70
CA TYR A 194 -15.55 0.28 7.09
C TYR A 194 -15.40 0.39 5.59
N ILE A 195 -16.17 -0.40 4.86
CA ILE A 195 -16.22 -0.33 3.42
C ILE A 195 -17.66 -0.34 2.95
N TYR A 196 -17.95 0.53 1.99
CA TYR A 196 -19.16 0.44 1.19
C TYR A 196 -18.77 0.31 -0.29
N ILE A 197 -19.61 -0.38 -1.04
CA ILE A 197 -19.44 -0.57 -2.45
C ILE A 197 -20.77 -0.19 -3.10
N PRO A 198 -20.80 0.94 -3.85
CA PRO A 198 -22.02 1.38 -4.48
C PRO A 198 -22.67 0.28 -5.33
N GLY A 199 -23.89 -0.12 -4.96
CA GLY A 199 -24.67 -1.13 -5.68
C GLY A 199 -24.46 -2.57 -5.28
N PHE A 200 -23.67 -2.85 -4.25
CA PHE A 200 -23.43 -4.22 -3.78
C PHE A 200 -23.96 -4.39 -2.37
N SER A 201 -24.75 -5.44 -2.17
CA SER A 201 -25.25 -5.77 -0.84
C SER A 201 -24.15 -6.38 0.01
N GLN A 202 -24.09 -5.93 1.27
CA GLN A 202 -23.19 -6.46 2.30
C GLN A 202 -23.94 -6.84 3.59
N GLU A 203 -25.24 -7.14 3.49
CA GLU A 203 -26.17 -7.37 4.62
C GLU A 203 -25.87 -8.65 5.44
N SER A 204 -24.96 -9.52 5.00
CA SER A 204 -24.54 -10.70 5.76
C SER A 204 -23.01 -10.85 5.79
N PRO A 205 -22.45 -11.48 6.84
CA PRO A 205 -21.02 -11.81 6.90
C PRO A 205 -20.55 -12.64 5.69
N ASP A 206 -21.42 -13.50 5.16
CA ASP A 206 -21.15 -14.38 4.02
C ASP A 206 -21.44 -13.73 2.66
N ALA A 207 -21.92 -12.47 2.64
CA ALA A 207 -22.25 -11.77 1.40
C ALA A 207 -21.01 -11.52 0.52
N CYS A 208 -19.83 -11.39 1.14
CA CYS A 208 -18.55 -11.22 0.46
C CYS A 208 -17.37 -11.64 1.34
N GLU A 209 -16.29 -12.06 0.70
CA GLU A 209 -14.99 -12.25 1.33
C GLU A 209 -14.17 -10.95 1.24
N LYS A 210 -13.44 -10.61 2.31
CA LYS A 210 -12.57 -9.43 2.34
C LYS A 210 -11.15 -9.81 2.71
N LYS A 211 -10.19 -9.25 1.98
CA LYS A 211 -8.76 -9.41 2.29
C LYS A 211 -8.09 -8.05 2.38
N LEU A 212 -7.13 -7.93 3.29
CA LEU A 212 -6.13 -6.87 3.24
C LEU A 212 -5.03 -7.27 2.26
N LEU A 213 -4.71 -6.38 1.34
CA LEU A 213 -3.57 -6.49 0.42
C LEU A 213 -2.48 -5.54 0.87
N PHE A 214 -1.25 -6.05 0.96
CA PHE A 214 -0.06 -5.26 1.21
C PHE A 214 0.74 -5.18 -0.09
N LYS A 215 0.76 -4.01 -0.70
CA LYS A 215 1.29 -3.79 -2.05
C LYS A 215 2.57 -2.98 -1.98
N ASP A 216 3.62 -3.40 -2.67
CA ASP A 216 4.86 -2.63 -2.77
C ASP A 216 4.64 -1.30 -3.53
N THR A 217 5.71 -0.51 -3.68
CA THR A 217 5.66 0.78 -4.39
C THR A 217 5.36 0.66 -5.88
N ASP A 218 5.56 -0.51 -6.47
CA ASP A 218 5.25 -0.80 -7.87
C ASP A 218 3.82 -1.33 -8.05
N GLY A 219 3.11 -1.55 -6.94
CA GLY A 219 1.73 -2.04 -6.91
C GLY A 219 1.60 -3.56 -6.91
N ASN A 220 2.69 -4.31 -6.76
CA ASN A 220 2.64 -5.76 -6.67
C ASN A 220 2.16 -6.18 -5.27
N VAL A 221 1.28 -7.18 -5.21
CA VAL A 221 0.82 -7.74 -3.94
C VAL A 221 1.93 -8.60 -3.34
N VAL A 222 2.43 -8.18 -2.18
CA VAL A 222 3.48 -8.88 -1.41
C VAL A 222 2.86 -9.81 -0.37
N ARG A 223 1.72 -9.41 0.20
CA ARG A 223 1.01 -10.19 1.21
C ARG A 223 -0.50 -10.00 1.06
N GLU A 224 -1.25 -11.07 1.31
CA GLU A 224 -2.71 -11.03 1.43
C GLU A 224 -3.13 -11.65 2.76
N VAL A 225 -4.09 -11.04 3.44
CA VAL A 225 -4.61 -11.51 4.72
C VAL A 225 -6.13 -11.47 4.70
N LEU A 226 -6.77 -12.62 4.91
CA LEU A 226 -8.22 -12.72 5.09
C LEU A 226 -8.63 -11.99 6.38
N VAL A 227 -9.66 -11.16 6.30
CA VAL A 227 -10.20 -10.40 7.46
C VAL A 227 -11.68 -10.71 7.69
N ASP A 228 -12.12 -10.46 8.92
CA ASP A 228 -13.52 -10.65 9.29
C ASP A 228 -14.40 -9.65 8.54
N ASN A 229 -15.64 -10.03 8.25
CA ASN A 229 -16.66 -9.19 7.63
C ASN A 229 -17.89 -9.10 8.55
N LYS A 230 -18.40 -7.88 8.78
CA LYS A 230 -19.59 -7.67 9.59
C LYS A 230 -20.44 -6.52 9.05
N TYR A 231 -21.71 -6.80 8.74
CA TYR A 231 -22.68 -5.76 8.38
C TYR A 231 -22.92 -4.77 9.52
N ILE A 232 -23.06 -3.48 9.19
CA ILE A 232 -23.26 -2.40 10.17
C ILE A 232 -24.54 -1.62 9.82
N ASP A 233 -25.65 -2.07 10.41
CA ASP A 233 -27.00 -1.50 10.20
C ASP A 233 -27.08 0.00 10.53
N TRP A 234 -26.56 0.41 11.70
CA TRP A 234 -26.67 1.80 12.14
C TRP A 234 -25.92 2.80 11.24
N LEU A 235 -24.79 2.39 10.67
CA LEU A 235 -23.98 3.23 9.78
C LEU A 235 -24.62 3.33 8.40
N THR A 236 -25.21 2.22 7.94
CA THR A 236 -26.00 2.14 6.70
C THR A 236 -27.21 3.07 6.73
N ARG A 237 -27.89 3.18 7.88
CA ARG A 237 -29.04 4.08 8.09
C ARG A 237 -28.66 5.51 8.50
N HIS A 238 -27.38 5.83 8.57
CA HIS A 238 -26.97 7.13 9.09
C HIS A 238 -27.21 8.22 8.03
N PRO A 239 -27.90 9.34 8.36
CA PRO A 239 -28.28 10.37 7.38
C PRO A 239 -27.10 10.95 6.57
N ASN A 240 -25.91 10.98 7.16
CA ASN A 240 -24.68 11.47 6.52
C ASN A 240 -23.92 10.40 5.69
N HIS A 241 -24.39 9.15 5.69
CA HIS A 241 -23.72 8.01 5.04
C HIS A 241 -24.64 7.20 4.12
N GLY A 242 -25.95 7.32 4.29
CA GLY A 242 -26.99 6.67 3.53
C GLY A 242 -28.32 7.05 4.16
N ASN A 243 -28.90 8.16 3.73
CA ASN A 243 -30.35 8.32 3.89
C ASN A 243 -31.02 7.20 3.06
N ASP A 244 -32.22 6.76 3.43
CA ASP A 244 -33.03 5.65 2.87
C ASP A 244 -33.23 5.65 1.33
N PHE A 245 -32.58 6.57 0.61
CA PHE A 245 -32.63 6.79 -0.83
C PHE A 245 -31.42 6.26 -1.60
N VAL A 246 -30.29 5.96 -0.93
CA VAL A 246 -29.08 5.46 -1.62
C VAL A 246 -28.55 4.24 -0.87
N ASN A 247 -28.80 3.04 -1.42
CA ASN A 247 -28.35 1.77 -0.85
C ASN A 247 -26.81 1.70 -0.79
N TYR A 248 -26.23 2.19 0.30
CA TYR A 248 -24.84 1.95 0.64
C TYR A 248 -24.81 1.05 1.86
N ASP A 249 -24.71 -0.27 1.66
CA ASP A 249 -24.47 -1.16 2.78
C ASP A 249 -23.04 -0.94 3.28
N PHE A 250 -22.91 -0.43 4.50
CA PHE A 250 -21.63 -0.36 5.17
C PHE A 250 -21.36 -1.67 5.89
N ALA A 251 -20.18 -2.22 5.64
CA ALA A 251 -19.71 -3.36 6.38
C ALA A 251 -18.33 -3.07 6.96
N TRP A 252 -18.20 -3.42 8.23
CA TRP A 252 -16.93 -3.42 8.94
C TRP A 252 -16.06 -4.57 8.45
N PHE A 253 -14.76 -4.33 8.45
CA PHE A 253 -13.75 -5.37 8.32
C PHE A 253 -12.67 -5.17 9.37
N GLY A 254 -12.01 -6.24 9.80
CA GLY A 254 -10.82 -6.13 10.62
C GLY A 254 -10.30 -7.43 11.16
N LYS A 255 -9.06 -7.42 11.64
CA LYS A 255 -8.38 -8.59 12.22
C LYS A 255 -7.14 -8.18 13.01
N TRP A 256 -6.82 -8.95 14.04
CA TRP A 256 -5.46 -9.00 14.62
C TRP A 256 -4.60 -9.96 13.78
N ILE A 257 -3.61 -9.42 13.09
CA ILE A 257 -2.73 -10.15 12.18
C ILE A 257 -1.42 -10.44 12.91
N ASP A 258 -1.12 -11.72 13.15
CA ASP A 258 0.15 -12.12 13.77
C ASP A 258 1.32 -11.69 12.88
N PHE A 259 2.43 -11.23 13.44
CA PHE A 259 3.59 -10.84 12.64
C PHE A 259 4.19 -11.99 11.82
N LYS A 260 3.96 -13.25 12.22
CA LYS A 260 4.26 -14.44 11.41
C LYS A 260 3.31 -14.61 10.23
N GLU A 261 2.07 -14.14 10.34
CA GLU A 261 1.13 -14.06 9.22
C GLU A 261 1.45 -12.85 8.32
N LEU A 262 1.94 -11.75 8.90
CA LEU A 262 2.25 -10.52 8.19
C LEU A 262 3.59 -10.59 7.42
N MET A 263 4.68 -11.10 8.04
CA MET A 263 6.10 -11.10 7.62
C MET A 263 6.37 -10.30 6.33
N LEU A 264 6.23 -8.99 6.42
CA LEU A 264 6.53 -8.11 5.30
C LEU A 264 8.05 -7.96 5.21
N PRO A 265 8.64 -8.00 4.01
CA PRO A 265 10.07 -7.69 3.84
C PRO A 265 10.34 -6.23 4.18
N MET A 266 11.61 -5.83 4.24
CA MET A 266 11.95 -4.42 4.40
C MET A 266 11.43 -3.60 3.22
N GLY A 267 10.77 -2.48 3.50
CA GLY A 267 10.18 -1.64 2.46
C GLY A 267 8.95 -0.86 2.93
N ASN A 268 8.26 -0.26 1.96
CA ASN A 268 6.99 0.45 2.15
C ASN A 268 5.89 -0.30 1.43
N PHE A 269 4.78 -0.57 2.12
CA PHE A 269 3.65 -1.33 1.57
C PHE A 269 2.34 -0.58 1.76
N PHE A 270 1.68 -0.23 0.67
CA PHE A 270 0.33 0.34 0.69
C PHE A 270 -0.68 -0.72 1.10
N ILE A 271 -1.68 -0.32 1.90
CA ILE A 271 -2.75 -1.21 2.34
C ILE A 271 -3.99 -0.95 1.49
N SER A 272 -4.47 -1.99 0.82
CA SER A 272 -5.76 -2.01 0.14
C SER A 272 -6.67 -3.08 0.72
N VAL A 273 -7.97 -2.94 0.49
CA VAL A 273 -8.98 -3.96 0.78
C VAL A 273 -9.45 -4.55 -0.54
N LYS A 274 -9.25 -5.86 -0.71
CA LYS A 274 -9.87 -6.66 -1.77
C LYS A 274 -11.22 -7.16 -1.30
N ILE A 275 -12.22 -7.06 -2.15
CA ILE A 275 -13.57 -7.59 -1.92
C ILE A 275 -13.88 -8.61 -2.99
N ILE A 276 -14.33 -9.80 -2.58
CA ILE A 276 -14.68 -10.89 -3.46
C ILE A 276 -16.15 -11.25 -3.21
N GLN A 277 -17.00 -11.10 -4.23
CA GLN A 277 -18.42 -11.43 -4.16
C GLN A 277 -18.79 -12.25 -5.40
N GLY A 278 -18.87 -13.57 -5.23
CA GLY A 278 -18.95 -14.49 -6.37
C GLY A 278 -17.68 -14.42 -7.23
N GLU A 279 -17.83 -14.11 -8.51
CA GLU A 279 -16.70 -13.94 -9.45
C GLU A 279 -16.17 -12.50 -9.53
N LEU A 280 -16.82 -11.55 -8.84
CA LEU A 280 -16.39 -10.17 -8.83
C LEU A 280 -15.27 -9.97 -7.81
N GLU A 281 -14.18 -9.34 -8.25
CA GLU A 281 -13.09 -8.88 -7.41
C GLU A 281 -12.94 -7.36 -7.54
N LEU A 282 -13.05 -6.65 -6.41
CA LEU A 282 -12.85 -5.20 -6.33
C LEU A 282 -11.69 -4.88 -5.39
N GLU A 283 -11.01 -3.76 -5.63
CA GLU A 283 -9.97 -3.25 -4.73
C GLU A 283 -10.26 -1.79 -4.35
N ALA A 284 -10.04 -1.45 -3.07
CA ALA A 284 -10.08 -0.07 -2.56
C ALA A 284 -8.88 0.21 -1.65
N PRO A 285 -8.19 1.37 -1.78
CA PRO A 285 -7.15 1.76 -0.83
C PRO A 285 -7.74 2.02 0.56
N LEU A 286 -7.00 1.71 1.63
CA LEU A 286 -7.40 2.01 3.00
C LEU A 286 -7.11 3.49 3.32
N ILE A 287 -8.14 4.28 3.56
CA ILE A 287 -8.01 5.75 3.71
C ILE A 287 -8.32 6.20 5.15
N ASN A 288 -7.45 7.03 5.72
CA ASN A 288 -7.69 7.67 7.02
C ASN A 288 -8.51 8.97 6.90
N SER A 289 -9.79 8.86 6.52
CA SER A 289 -10.61 10.04 6.18
C SER A 289 -10.90 10.97 7.35
N ILE A 290 -11.01 10.43 8.56
CA ILE A 290 -11.35 11.18 9.78
C ILE A 290 -10.12 11.46 10.67
N SER A 291 -8.91 11.32 10.11
CA SER A 291 -7.64 11.57 10.81
C SER A 291 -7.54 10.82 12.14
N ARG A 292 -7.80 9.51 12.12
CA ARG A 292 -7.51 8.62 13.25
C ARG A 292 -6.05 8.75 13.63
N GLU A 293 -5.79 8.63 14.92
CA GLU A 293 -4.43 8.62 15.45
C GLU A 293 -3.67 7.40 14.89
N ILE A 294 -2.44 7.66 14.45
CA ILE A 294 -1.52 6.62 14.00
C ILE A 294 -0.69 6.24 15.24
N PRO A 295 -0.72 4.97 15.69
CA PRO A 295 0.03 4.55 16.87
C PRO A 295 1.54 4.70 16.62
N GLU A 296 2.29 4.84 17.72
CA GLU A 296 3.75 4.84 17.65
C GLU A 296 4.29 3.56 17.00
N ASN A 297 5.50 3.65 16.47
CA ASN A 297 6.14 2.53 15.77
C ASN A 297 6.28 1.32 16.70
N HIS A 298 6.02 0.14 16.15
CA HIS A 298 6.13 -1.12 16.87
C HIS A 298 7.32 -1.92 16.40
N ARG A 299 7.98 -2.63 17.31
CA ARG A 299 9.18 -3.38 16.97
C ARG A 299 8.96 -4.86 17.19
N ILE A 300 9.33 -5.64 16.18
CA ILE A 300 9.25 -7.10 16.21
C ILE A 300 10.57 -7.62 15.73
N ASP A 301 11.21 -8.40 16.59
CA ASP A 301 12.58 -8.83 16.44
C ASP A 301 13.47 -7.62 16.07
N ASP A 302 14.05 -7.67 14.88
CA ASP A 302 15.00 -6.71 14.35
C ASP A 302 14.40 -5.59 13.50
N CYS A 303 13.10 -5.68 13.22
CA CYS A 303 12.38 -4.78 12.33
C CYS A 303 11.54 -3.77 13.11
N LEU A 304 11.53 -2.54 12.63
CA LEU A 304 10.63 -1.48 13.06
C LEU A 304 9.47 -1.39 12.06
N TYR A 305 8.26 -1.67 12.55
CA TYR A 305 7.00 -1.53 11.84
C TYR A 305 6.39 -0.17 12.17
N SER A 306 6.03 0.59 11.14
CA SER A 306 5.46 1.92 11.29
C SER A 306 4.28 2.06 10.35
N PHE A 307 3.10 2.42 10.88
CA PHE A 307 2.01 2.87 10.03
C PHE A 307 2.32 4.29 9.54
N ILE A 308 2.05 4.55 8.26
CA ILE A 308 2.29 5.85 7.64
C ILE A 308 0.99 6.33 7.00
N GLU A 309 0.61 7.58 7.29
CA GLU A 309 -0.45 8.29 6.59
C GLU A 309 0.16 9.11 5.43
N ASN A 310 -0.21 8.76 4.20
CA ASN A 310 0.30 9.41 3.00
C ASN A 310 -0.60 10.59 2.61
N LYS A 311 -0.32 11.79 3.13
CA LYS A 311 -1.16 12.99 2.91
C LYS A 311 -1.33 13.36 1.44
N GLU A 312 -0.26 13.26 0.65
CA GLU A 312 -0.28 13.54 -0.79
C GLU A 312 -1.09 12.51 -1.60
N LEU A 313 -1.28 11.32 -1.04
CA LEU A 313 -2.06 10.24 -1.61
C LEU A 313 -3.38 10.12 -0.85
N ASN A 314 -4.11 11.22 -0.68
CA ASN A 314 -5.45 11.21 -0.08
C ASN A 314 -5.52 10.49 1.29
N LYS A 315 -4.47 10.58 2.11
CA LYS A 315 -4.33 9.90 3.40
C LYS A 315 -4.43 8.36 3.30
N HIS A 316 -3.92 7.77 2.23
CA HIS A 316 -3.76 6.32 2.12
C HIS A 316 -2.85 5.83 3.25
N ILE A 317 -3.19 4.69 3.85
CA ILE A 317 -2.37 4.06 4.88
C ILE A 317 -1.36 3.11 4.22
N SER A 318 -0.12 3.17 4.69
CA SER A 318 0.92 2.19 4.40
C SER A 318 1.58 1.65 5.67
N ILE A 319 2.30 0.54 5.56
CA ILE A 319 3.23 0.04 6.57
C ILE A 319 4.64 0.19 6.02
N ASN A 320 5.52 0.85 6.78
CA ASN A 320 6.95 0.76 6.59
C ASN A 320 7.52 -0.34 7.50
N VAL A 321 8.37 -1.17 6.91
CA VAL A 321 9.23 -2.11 7.64
C VAL A 321 10.67 -1.68 7.40
N SER A 322 11.36 -1.27 8.45
CA SER A 322 12.75 -0.84 8.39
C SER A 322 13.62 -1.60 9.38
N SER A 323 14.93 -1.63 9.13
CA SER A 323 15.88 -2.18 10.08
C SER A 323 15.91 -1.21 11.25
N GLY A 324 15.71 -1.69 12.48
CA GLY A 324 15.89 -0.78 13.59
C GLY A 324 17.36 -0.35 13.72
N ASN A 325 17.61 0.75 14.44
CA ASN A 325 18.92 1.38 14.50
C ASN A 325 19.99 0.46 15.13
N ILE A 326 20.78 -0.20 14.27
CA ILE A 326 22.00 -0.90 14.66
C ILE A 326 23.14 0.10 14.69
N VAL A 327 23.82 0.19 15.83
CA VAL A 327 25.01 1.01 16.05
C VAL A 327 26.14 0.07 16.47
N GLY A 328 27.27 0.13 15.76
CA GLY A 328 28.50 -0.57 16.12
C GLY A 328 29.55 0.41 16.62
N ARG A 329 30.33 -0.03 17.59
CA ARG A 329 31.41 0.70 18.24
C ARG A 329 32.61 -0.22 18.36
N SER A 330 33.79 0.19 17.92
CA SER A 330 35.00 -0.58 18.21
C SER A 330 35.43 -0.37 19.66
N ASN A 331 36.11 -1.37 20.21
CA ASN A 331 36.55 -1.41 21.60
C ASN A 331 38.08 -1.60 21.71
N ALA A 332 38.71 -2.36 20.79
CA ALA A 332 40.17 -2.53 20.80
C ALA A 332 40.74 -2.95 19.44
N VAL A 333 41.93 -2.45 19.13
CA VAL A 333 42.87 -2.93 18.11
C VAL A 333 44.23 -3.09 18.79
N LYS A 334 44.71 -4.33 18.96
CA LYS A 334 45.96 -4.59 19.69
C LYS A 334 46.85 -5.56 18.95
N TRP A 335 48.14 -5.26 18.84
CA TRP A 335 49.11 -6.19 18.31
C TRP A 335 49.61 -7.14 19.40
N LYS A 336 49.84 -8.39 19.01
CA LYS A 336 50.66 -9.32 19.76
C LYS A 336 51.33 -10.25 18.78
N ASP A 337 52.66 -10.17 18.72
CA ASP A 337 53.48 -10.90 17.75
C ASP A 337 52.97 -10.64 16.32
N LYS A 338 52.64 -11.69 15.57
CA LYS A 338 52.12 -11.64 14.18
C LYS A 338 50.60 -11.74 14.11
N LYS A 339 49.91 -11.33 15.17
CA LYS A 339 48.45 -11.32 15.25
C LYS A 339 47.94 -9.95 15.70
N VAL A 340 46.80 -9.54 15.14
CA VAL A 340 46.04 -8.40 15.61
C VAL A 340 44.75 -8.87 16.26
N TYR A 341 44.47 -8.36 17.45
CA TYR A 341 43.16 -8.51 18.07
C TYR A 341 42.28 -7.34 17.68
N LEU A 342 41.16 -7.65 17.03
CA LEU A 342 40.10 -6.68 16.74
C LEU A 342 38.88 -7.03 17.58
N SER A 343 38.35 -6.08 18.34
CA SER A 343 37.09 -6.27 19.07
C SER A 343 36.24 -5.02 19.17
N GLY A 344 34.93 -5.21 19.27
CA GLY A 344 33.96 -4.15 19.43
C GLY A 344 32.64 -4.64 20.01
N TYR A 345 31.69 -3.73 20.09
CA TYR A 345 30.31 -4.00 20.43
C TYR A 345 29.43 -3.52 19.29
N SER A 346 28.44 -4.31 18.91
CA SER A 346 27.29 -3.77 18.20
C SER A 346 26.10 -3.86 19.12
N TYR A 347 25.23 -2.85 19.06
CA TYR A 347 23.93 -2.94 19.68
C TYR A 347 22.84 -2.59 18.68
N ILE A 348 21.71 -3.23 18.90
CA ILE A 348 20.49 -2.91 18.18
C ILE A 348 19.56 -2.24 19.19
N LYS A 349 19.10 -1.02 18.86
CA LYS A 349 18.25 -0.22 19.76
C LYS A 349 16.80 -0.71 19.74
N ASN A 350 16.21 -0.91 20.92
CA ASN A 350 14.81 -1.26 21.23
C ASN A 350 14.40 -2.74 21.06
N ILE A 351 15.28 -3.74 21.24
CA ILE A 351 14.93 -5.17 21.06
C ILE A 351 14.62 -5.88 22.39
N GLU A 352 13.49 -6.58 22.48
CA GLU A 352 13.22 -7.59 23.52
C GLU A 352 13.92 -8.95 23.22
N GLU A 353 14.33 -9.65 24.28
CA GLU A 353 15.13 -10.87 24.24
C GLU A 353 14.51 -12.00 23.39
N ASN A 354 15.18 -12.37 22.28
CA ASN A 354 15.63 -13.74 21.93
C ASN A 354 15.90 -13.91 20.42
N SER A 355 17.15 -13.85 19.99
CA SER A 355 17.59 -14.55 18.77
C SER A 355 19.04 -15.05 18.88
N PRO A 356 19.29 -16.35 18.98
CA PRO A 356 20.62 -16.94 19.16
C PRO A 356 21.52 -16.93 17.90
N ASN A 357 21.08 -16.32 16.78
CA ASN A 357 21.69 -16.55 15.46
C ASN A 357 22.38 -15.32 14.83
N GLU A 358 22.91 -14.39 15.63
CA GLU A 358 23.66 -13.24 15.09
C GLU A 358 25.07 -13.66 14.63
N HIS A 359 25.27 -13.71 13.31
CA HIS A 359 26.57 -13.91 12.68
C HIS A 359 27.23 -12.56 12.39
N LYS A 360 28.53 -12.44 12.66
CA LYS A 360 29.27 -11.20 12.40
C LYS A 360 30.50 -11.49 11.56
N GLU A 361 30.76 -10.61 10.61
CA GLU A 361 31.90 -10.74 9.72
C GLU A 361 32.63 -9.40 9.63
N LEU A 362 33.96 -9.43 9.71
CA LEU A 362 34.79 -8.28 9.35
C LEU A 362 34.91 -8.23 7.83
N LEU A 363 34.53 -7.10 7.25
CA LEU A 363 34.81 -6.76 5.85
C LEU A 363 35.98 -5.78 5.82
N ILE A 364 37.00 -6.10 5.04
CA ILE A 364 38.10 -5.19 4.73
C ILE A 364 37.90 -4.73 3.30
N LYS A 365 37.67 -3.43 3.12
CA LYS A 365 37.37 -2.81 1.84
C LYS A 365 38.51 -1.90 1.39
N ASP A 366 38.74 -1.82 0.09
CA ASP A 366 39.68 -0.85 -0.46
C ASP A 366 39.06 0.55 -0.58
N LYS A 367 39.80 1.49 -1.17
CA LYS A 367 39.35 2.88 -1.37
C LYS A 367 38.13 3.04 -2.28
N ASN A 368 37.81 2.02 -3.10
CA ASN A 368 36.66 2.00 -4.00
C ASN A 368 35.49 1.21 -3.38
N ASP A 369 35.54 0.93 -2.07
CA ASP A 369 34.57 0.13 -1.32
C ASP A 369 34.41 -1.32 -1.82
N GLN A 370 35.40 -1.85 -2.56
CA GLN A 370 35.44 -3.26 -2.95
C GLN A 370 35.88 -4.13 -1.76
N ILE A 371 35.13 -5.20 -1.46
CA ILE A 371 35.50 -6.17 -0.42
C ILE A 371 36.72 -6.96 -0.86
N ILE A 372 37.83 -6.78 -0.14
CA ILE A 372 39.10 -7.48 -0.35
C ILE A 372 39.19 -8.73 0.52
N THR A 373 38.63 -8.67 1.73
CA THR A 373 38.66 -9.79 2.67
C THR A 373 37.41 -9.82 3.52
N LYS A 374 36.91 -11.03 3.79
CA LYS A 374 35.76 -11.31 4.66
C LYS A 374 36.19 -12.34 5.71
N ILE A 375 35.99 -12.02 6.99
CA ILE A 375 36.45 -12.87 8.09
C ILE A 375 35.32 -13.02 9.12
N SER A 376 34.92 -14.25 9.41
CA SER A 376 33.95 -14.51 10.48
C SER A 376 34.52 -14.10 11.84
N LEU A 377 33.71 -13.37 12.61
CA LEU A 377 34.03 -12.90 13.95
C LEU A 377 33.29 -13.74 14.99
N THR A 378 33.95 -14.03 16.11
CA THR A 378 33.26 -14.60 17.27
C THR A 378 32.32 -13.54 17.83
N SER A 379 31.05 -13.89 18.08
CA SER A 379 30.06 -13.03 18.71
C SER A 379 29.59 -13.63 20.03
N LYS A 380 29.29 -12.79 21.04
CA LYS A 380 28.66 -13.24 22.29
C LYS A 380 27.77 -12.15 22.90
N LYS A 381 26.67 -12.58 23.55
CA LYS A 381 25.82 -11.70 24.37
C LYS A 381 26.63 -11.13 25.53
N VAL A 382 26.42 -9.86 25.87
CA VAL A 382 27.07 -9.23 27.03
C VAL A 382 26.04 -8.66 27.98
N GLU A 383 25.77 -9.40 29.06
CA GLU A 383 24.67 -9.09 29.99
C GLU A 383 24.97 -7.92 30.93
N TRP A 384 26.23 -7.74 31.36
CA TRP A 384 26.58 -6.69 32.31
C TRP A 384 26.43 -5.26 31.73
N LEU A 385 26.57 -5.09 30.41
CA LEU A 385 26.37 -3.79 29.74
C LEU A 385 24.91 -3.31 29.81
N LEU A 386 23.95 -4.22 30.00
CA LEU A 386 22.53 -3.91 30.21
C LEU A 386 22.27 -3.27 31.58
N SER A 387 23.15 -3.52 32.55
CA SER A 387 23.06 -2.99 33.93
C SER A 387 23.83 -1.68 34.16
N HIS A 388 24.51 -1.15 33.13
CA HIS A 388 25.34 0.05 33.29
C HIS A 388 24.50 1.33 33.25
N SER A 389 24.73 2.23 34.22
CA SER A 389 23.99 3.50 34.40
C SER A 389 24.00 4.42 33.17
N ASN A 390 25.06 4.37 32.36
CA ASN A 390 25.22 5.14 31.13
C ASN A 390 24.58 4.49 29.89
N HIS A 391 24.11 3.24 29.99
CA HIS A 391 23.63 2.44 28.87
C HIS A 391 22.20 1.90 29.05
N GLY A 392 21.56 2.17 30.18
CA GLY A 392 20.13 1.93 30.37
C GLY A 392 19.83 1.55 31.80
N ASN A 393 19.40 2.51 32.60
CA ASN A 393 18.80 2.24 33.91
C ASN A 393 17.36 1.70 33.69
N GLY A 394 17.24 0.53 33.05
CA GLY A 394 15.97 -0.15 32.76
C GLY A 394 15.00 0.56 31.81
N LYS A 395 15.45 1.56 31.03
CA LYS A 395 14.58 2.38 30.15
C LYS A 395 14.85 2.26 28.65
N LEU A 396 15.90 1.54 28.23
CA LEU A 396 16.28 1.42 26.82
C LEU A 396 16.71 -0.02 26.54
N ASP A 397 15.94 -0.73 25.73
CA ASP A 397 16.20 -2.14 25.39
C ASP A 397 17.29 -2.24 24.31
N TYR A 398 18.55 -2.14 24.73
CA TYR A 398 19.69 -2.32 23.83
C TYR A 398 20.15 -3.78 23.84
N ARG A 399 20.26 -4.42 22.68
CA ARG A 399 20.88 -5.74 22.58
C ARG A 399 22.37 -5.62 22.32
N PHE A 400 23.20 -5.60 23.36
CA PHE A 400 24.66 -5.54 23.21
C PHE A 400 25.24 -6.92 22.89
N ALA A 401 25.91 -7.00 21.74
CA ALA A 401 26.69 -8.17 21.36
C ALA A 401 28.14 -7.75 21.12
N TRP A 402 29.03 -8.30 21.94
CA TRP A 402 30.47 -8.20 21.70
C TRP A 402 30.83 -9.01 20.48
N PHE A 403 31.82 -8.52 19.75
CA PHE A 403 32.49 -9.30 18.71
C PHE A 403 33.99 -9.10 18.79
N GLY A 404 34.74 -10.09 18.35
CA GLY A 404 36.17 -9.94 18.16
C GLY A 404 36.89 -11.26 17.92
N ASN A 405 38.10 -11.16 17.37
CA ASN A 405 38.98 -12.29 17.09
C ASN A 405 40.44 -11.83 17.10
N TRP A 406 41.35 -12.78 17.35
CA TRP A 406 42.74 -12.66 16.96
C TRP A 406 42.85 -13.08 15.49
N LEU A 407 43.38 -12.18 14.66
CA LEU A 407 43.61 -12.41 13.24
C LEU A 407 45.11 -12.56 13.01
N ASP A 408 45.51 -13.63 12.33
CA ASP A 408 46.86 -13.74 11.81
C ASP A 408 47.08 -12.69 10.72
N VAL A 409 48.28 -12.11 10.64
CA VAL A 409 48.62 -11.10 9.61
C VAL A 409 48.41 -11.63 8.19
N THR A 410 48.51 -12.94 7.98
CA THR A 410 48.21 -13.59 6.69
C THR A 410 46.75 -13.49 6.27
N GLN A 411 45.84 -13.14 7.19
CA GLN A 411 44.42 -12.88 6.90
C GLN A 411 44.17 -11.41 6.53
N LEU A 412 45.18 -10.54 6.61
CA LEU A 412 45.08 -9.13 6.21
C LEU A 412 45.50 -8.94 4.75
N PRO A 413 45.04 -7.88 4.06
CA PRO A 413 45.49 -7.58 2.71
C PRO A 413 47.00 -7.44 2.61
N SER A 414 47.62 -7.96 1.55
CA SER A 414 49.06 -7.84 1.29
C SER A 414 49.40 -6.74 0.27
N LYS A 415 48.40 -6.17 -0.42
CA LYS A 415 48.64 -5.13 -1.42
C LYS A 415 48.82 -3.76 -0.76
N ASN A 416 49.79 -2.98 -1.23
CA ASN A 416 50.01 -1.62 -0.76
C ASN A 416 48.74 -0.76 -0.91
N GLY A 417 48.32 -0.11 0.18
CA GLY A 417 47.11 0.70 0.20
C GLY A 417 46.61 1.04 1.60
N ILE A 418 45.50 1.79 1.62
CA ILE A 418 44.72 2.08 2.82
C ILE A 418 43.37 1.38 2.67
N TYR A 419 42.98 0.64 3.71
CA TYR A 419 41.78 -0.17 3.74
C TYR A 419 40.85 0.29 4.86
N LYS A 420 39.55 0.28 4.56
CA LYS A 420 38.47 0.54 5.51
C LYS A 420 37.99 -0.76 6.13
N LEU A 421 37.70 -0.73 7.42
CA LEU A 421 37.15 -1.88 8.14
C LEU A 421 35.66 -1.68 8.40
N PHE A 422 34.86 -2.69 8.10
CA PHE A 422 33.43 -2.73 8.41
C PHE A 422 33.11 -4.02 9.15
N VAL A 423 32.10 -3.98 10.01
CA VAL A 423 31.52 -5.16 10.63
C VAL A 423 30.14 -5.35 10.03
N LEU A 424 30.00 -6.46 9.32
CA LEU A 424 28.72 -6.92 8.82
C LEU A 424 28.01 -7.69 9.94
N VAL A 425 26.80 -7.26 10.27
CA VAL A 425 25.92 -7.95 11.20
C VAL A 425 24.84 -8.62 10.39
N ASN A 426 24.86 -9.96 10.39
CA ASN A 426 23.98 -10.81 9.60
C ASN A 426 23.10 -11.66 10.51
N ASN A 427 21.81 -11.66 10.24
CA ASN A 427 20.87 -12.65 10.75
C ASN A 427 19.75 -12.92 9.74
N SER A 428 18.71 -13.67 10.11
CA SER A 428 17.63 -14.04 9.20
C SER A 428 16.90 -12.85 8.53
N ASN A 429 16.96 -11.65 9.12
CA ASN A 429 16.19 -10.48 8.68
C ASN A 429 17.04 -9.19 8.54
N ILE A 430 18.33 -9.21 8.88
CA ILE A 430 19.26 -8.08 8.79
C ILE A 430 20.49 -8.51 7.99
N ASP A 431 20.86 -7.69 7.02
CA ASP A 431 22.21 -7.57 6.48
C ASP A 431 22.62 -6.10 6.58
N LYS A 432 23.49 -5.77 7.55
CA LYS A 432 23.92 -4.38 7.77
C LYS A 432 25.41 -4.26 8.03
N GLU A 433 26.04 -3.46 7.19
CA GLU A 433 27.43 -3.04 7.36
C GLU A 433 27.54 -1.87 8.34
N ILE A 434 28.50 -1.96 9.25
CA ILE A 434 28.80 -0.92 10.20
C ILE A 434 30.27 -0.54 10.06
N GLN A 435 30.56 0.73 9.74
CA GLN A 435 31.93 1.24 9.72
C GLN A 435 32.59 1.02 11.09
N TYR A 436 33.76 0.39 11.09
CA TYR A 436 34.52 0.14 12.31
C TYR A 436 35.17 1.46 12.77
N ARG A 437 34.67 2.02 13.87
CA ARG A 437 35.07 3.33 14.40
C ARG A 437 35.58 3.24 15.83
N ASN A 438 36.68 3.94 16.11
CA ASN A 438 37.22 4.12 17.43
C ASN A 438 36.26 4.90 18.33
N THR A 439 35.97 4.34 19.51
CA THR A 439 35.07 4.96 20.49
C THR A 439 35.68 5.17 21.85
N ILE A 440 36.94 4.76 22.04
CA ILE A 440 37.67 4.87 23.29
C ILE A 440 39.06 5.46 22.98
N ASP A 441 39.41 6.55 23.65
CA ASP A 441 40.76 7.13 23.54
C ASP A 441 41.79 6.08 24.00
N HIS A 442 42.85 5.86 23.21
CA HIS A 442 43.88 4.82 23.40
C HIS A 442 43.48 3.36 23.11
N ALA A 443 42.39 3.10 22.37
CA ALA A 443 42.01 1.74 21.98
C ALA A 443 42.77 1.17 20.76
N ILE A 444 43.56 1.99 20.05
CA ILE A 444 44.34 1.57 18.89
C ILE A 444 45.81 1.50 19.28
N ASP A 445 46.39 0.31 19.14
CA ASP A 445 47.82 0.10 19.05
C ASP A 445 48.28 0.44 17.62
N ASP A 446 48.92 1.60 17.47
CA ASP A 446 49.38 2.16 16.19
C ASP A 446 50.79 1.71 15.78
N SER A 447 51.33 0.72 16.50
CA SER A 447 52.60 0.09 16.20
C SER A 447 52.61 -0.46 14.77
N ILE A 448 53.77 -0.36 14.13
CA ILE A 448 54.03 -0.95 12.82
C ILE A 448 54.52 -2.38 13.03
N ILE A 449 53.83 -3.34 12.42
CA ILE A 449 54.24 -4.75 12.41
C ILE A 449 54.75 -5.13 11.04
N GLU A 450 55.97 -5.65 10.99
CA GLU A 450 56.59 -6.13 9.76
C GLU A 450 56.38 -7.64 9.61
N PHE A 451 55.92 -8.07 8.44
CA PHE A 451 55.78 -9.47 8.09
C PHE A 451 56.12 -9.70 6.62
N GLU A 452 57.12 -10.55 6.39
CA GLU A 452 57.68 -10.84 5.06
C GLU A 452 58.18 -9.59 4.34
N ARG A 453 57.45 -9.11 3.32
CA ARG A 453 57.79 -7.93 2.50
C ARG A 453 56.86 -6.74 2.76
N HIS A 454 56.04 -6.79 3.80
CA HIS A 454 55.01 -5.78 4.07
C HIS A 454 55.03 -5.35 5.53
N SER A 455 54.61 -4.10 5.73
CA SER A 455 54.40 -3.47 7.01
C SER A 455 52.94 -3.10 7.16
N TYR A 456 52.39 -3.37 8.34
CA TYR A 456 50.98 -3.19 8.68
C TYR A 456 50.86 -2.18 9.80
N GLN A 457 49.96 -1.22 9.64
CA GLN A 457 49.68 -0.21 10.66
C GLN A 457 48.18 0.07 10.72
N PHE A 458 47.61 -0.03 11.92
CA PHE A 458 46.27 0.49 12.17
C PHE A 458 46.36 1.93 12.64
N PHE A 459 45.44 2.77 12.17
CA PHE A 459 45.40 4.19 12.56
C PHE A 459 43.97 4.72 12.53
N GLU A 460 43.75 5.84 13.21
CA GLU A 460 42.47 6.55 13.23
C GLU A 460 42.41 7.57 12.08
N GLY A 461 41.35 7.52 11.28
CA GLY A 461 41.02 8.53 10.27
C GLY A 461 40.19 9.70 10.83
N GLU A 462 39.94 10.72 10.01
CA GLU A 462 39.31 11.98 10.42
C GLU A 462 37.92 11.81 11.09
N ASN A 463 37.17 10.78 10.71
CA ASN A 463 35.83 10.50 11.27
C ASN A 463 35.84 9.46 12.41
N LYS A 464 36.99 9.32 13.09
CA LYS A 464 37.30 8.26 14.06
C LYS A 464 37.19 6.85 13.48
N GLU A 465 37.28 6.70 12.17
CA GLU A 465 37.29 5.39 11.53
C GLU A 465 38.63 4.69 11.73
N ILE A 466 38.60 3.38 11.97
CA ILE A 466 39.82 2.58 12.06
C ILE A 466 40.18 2.12 10.64
N LEU A 467 41.38 2.49 10.22
CA LEU A 467 41.93 2.20 8.92
C LEU A 467 43.16 1.29 9.06
N LEU A 468 43.37 0.43 8.07
CA LEU A 468 44.57 -0.39 7.94
C LEU A 468 45.41 0.16 6.78
N LYS A 469 46.65 0.55 7.08
CA LYS A 469 47.67 0.86 6.08
C LYS A 469 48.56 -0.35 5.87
N VAL A 470 48.78 -0.71 4.61
CA VAL A 470 49.74 -1.73 4.19
C VAL A 470 50.73 -1.08 3.23
N PHE A 471 52.02 -1.25 3.49
CA PHE A 471 53.08 -0.75 2.62
C PHE A 471 54.20 -1.78 2.54
N SER A 472 54.88 -1.82 1.40
CA SER A 472 56.02 -2.72 1.19
C SER A 472 57.23 -2.22 1.96
N LEU A 473 58.00 -3.16 2.49
CA LEU A 473 59.31 -2.92 3.10
C LEU A 473 60.35 -2.42 2.09
#